data_AF-A0A239AWE4-F1
#
_entry.id   AF-A0A239AWE4-F1
#
_cell.length_a   1.000
_cell.length_b   1.000
_cell.length_c   1.000
_cell.angle_alpha   90.00
_cell.angle_beta   90.00
_cell.angle_gamma   90.00
#
_symmetry.space_group_name_H-M   'P 1'
#
loop_
_entity.id
_entity.type
_entity.pdbx_description
1 polymer ?
#
loop_
_entity_poly.entity_id
_entity_poly.type
_entity_poly.pdbx_seq_one_letter_code
_entity_poly.pdbx_strand_id
1 'polypeptide(L)'
;MSEQSVRQTDIEQAGVWLAGHGLADVRPTPLLATRLAVRRRTRLAGQILLAAFIIAVALVYTGTRTAEVRVGGSGSYRPWSLLVLTAVVVALVLAQALLDRRVRQVDRLAGATLPRRAAHPVRLGWRTVLGRPRAAFAAATFAGAMVMAIGALTAQDSTARYAALLLLIGLCGIAVGVVVQLRHVLTHPVVADDEVSLTADVIMRVEDAREVATPTVVWSLPVVSVFETALGWWNVAWLAFIVLSVITFALITARTPQSGTVARHATGAR
;
A
#
# COMPACT_ATOMS: atom_id res chain seq x y z
N MET A 1 -25.67 8.61 21.48
CA MET A 1 -24.58 9.33 20.81
C MET A 1 -23.50 9.56 21.85
N SER A 2 -22.53 8.65 21.95
CA SER A 2 -21.40 8.82 22.85
C SER A 2 -20.41 9.74 22.16
N GLU A 3 -20.21 10.95 22.69
CA GLU A 3 -19.03 11.75 22.37
C GLU A 3 -17.81 10.85 22.59
N GLN A 4 -17.16 10.46 21.49
CA GLN A 4 -15.81 9.93 21.59
C GLN A 4 -14.97 11.09 22.08
N SER A 5 -14.77 11.17 23.40
CA SER A 5 -13.80 12.08 23.98
C SER A 5 -12.50 11.85 23.22
N VAL A 6 -12.07 12.88 22.49
CA VAL A 6 -10.79 12.82 21.79
C VAL A 6 -9.77 12.54 22.88
N ARG A 7 -9.17 11.34 22.84
CA ARG A 7 -8.28 10.91 23.90
C ARG A 7 -7.11 11.87 23.91
N GLN A 8 -6.71 12.32 25.09
CA GLN A 8 -5.56 13.22 25.27
C GLN A 8 -4.30 12.70 24.57
N THR A 9 -4.12 11.37 24.55
CA THR A 9 -3.07 10.67 23.81
C THR A 9 -3.06 10.94 22.31
N ASP A 10 -4.23 11.10 21.69
CA ASP A 10 -4.35 11.35 20.24
C ASP A 10 -3.94 12.80 19.92
N ILE A 11 -4.18 13.74 20.83
CA ILE A 11 -3.77 15.15 20.71
C ILE A 11 -2.25 15.28 20.89
N GLU A 12 -1.67 14.58 21.88
CA GLU A 12 -0.22 14.53 22.07
C GLU A 12 0.51 13.93 20.86
N GLN A 13 -0.01 12.81 20.32
CA GLN A 13 0.53 12.21 19.10
C GLN A 13 0.43 13.13 17.89
N ALA A 14 -0.66 13.89 17.75
CA ALA A 14 -0.80 14.89 16.71
C ALA A 14 0.24 16.00 16.85
N GLY A 15 0.51 16.47 18.07
CA GLY A 15 1.56 17.45 18.36
C GLY A 15 2.96 16.95 17.97
N VAL A 16 3.31 15.72 18.34
CA VAL A 16 4.59 15.09 17.94
C VAL A 16 4.71 14.96 16.42
N TRP A 17 3.62 14.53 15.76
CA TRP A 17 3.60 14.42 14.30
C TRP A 17 3.77 15.78 13.62
N LEU A 18 3.11 16.84 14.11
CA LEU A 18 3.26 18.21 13.61
C LEU A 18 4.70 18.72 13.78
N ALA A 19 5.31 18.49 14.96
CA ALA A 19 6.68 18.89 15.23
C ALA A 19 7.68 18.21 14.28
N GLY A 20 7.52 16.90 14.04
CA GLY A 20 8.35 16.15 13.07
C GLY A 20 8.23 16.64 11.63
N HIS A 21 7.16 17.37 11.30
CA HIS A 21 6.91 17.94 9.98
C HIS A 21 7.24 19.43 9.86
N GLY A 22 7.87 20.01 10.90
CA GLY A 22 8.23 21.43 10.94
C GLY A 22 7.03 22.36 11.14
N LEU A 23 5.99 21.87 11.81
CA LEU A 23 4.79 22.61 12.22
C LEU A 23 4.67 22.67 13.75
N ALA A 24 5.80 22.73 14.46
CA ALA A 24 5.84 22.68 15.93
C ALA A 24 5.08 23.85 16.59
N ASP A 25 5.01 25.01 15.93
CA ASP A 25 4.34 26.20 16.43
C ASP A 25 2.80 26.14 16.31
N VAL A 26 2.28 25.09 15.67
CA VAL A 26 0.85 24.92 15.42
C VAL A 26 0.21 24.14 16.56
N ARG A 27 -0.87 24.68 17.12
CA ARG A 27 -1.66 23.99 18.14
C ARG A 27 -2.42 22.80 17.52
N PRO A 28 -2.27 21.56 18.04
CA PRO A 28 -2.98 20.40 17.51
C PRO A 28 -4.48 20.55 17.72
N THR A 29 -5.26 20.49 16.64
CA THR A 29 -6.73 20.54 16.71
C THR A 29 -7.31 19.15 16.95
N PRO A 30 -8.46 19.02 17.66
CA PRO A 30 -9.10 17.72 17.90
C PRO A 30 -9.49 16.98 16.61
N LEU A 31 -9.83 17.72 15.56
CA LEU A 31 -10.14 17.18 14.24
C LEU A 31 -8.92 16.59 13.54
N LEU A 32 -7.74 17.21 13.69
CA LEU A 32 -6.50 16.64 13.17
C LEU A 32 -6.13 15.37 13.92
N ALA A 33 -6.24 15.38 15.25
CA ALA A 33 -5.94 14.23 16.10
C ALA A 33 -6.80 13.01 15.74
N THR A 34 -8.11 13.20 15.59
CA THR A 34 -9.04 12.12 15.19
C THR A 34 -8.73 11.57 13.80
N ARG A 35 -8.43 12.43 12.82
CA ARG A 35 -8.03 11.99 11.47
C ARG A 35 -6.74 11.18 11.46
N LEU A 36 -5.72 11.65 12.18
CA LEU A 36 -4.45 10.93 12.32
C LEU A 36 -4.65 9.56 13.00
N ALA A 37 -5.47 9.51 14.05
CA ALA A 37 -5.78 8.26 14.74
C ALA A 37 -6.50 7.25 13.84
N VAL A 38 -7.51 7.69 13.07
CA VAL A 38 -8.23 6.84 12.10
C VAL A 38 -7.29 6.36 11.00
N ARG A 39 -6.48 7.24 10.43
CA ARG A 39 -5.49 6.88 9.39
C ARG A 39 -4.47 5.87 9.91
N ARG A 40 -3.94 6.08 11.12
CA ARG A 40 -3.01 5.13 11.76
C ARG A 40 -3.65 3.75 11.93
N ARG A 41 -4.90 3.68 12.39
CA ARG A 41 -5.64 2.42 12.51
C ARG A 41 -5.86 1.76 11.15
N THR A 42 -6.19 2.52 10.12
CA THR A 42 -6.36 1.97 8.77
C THR A 42 -5.06 1.48 8.16
N ARG A 43 -3.92 2.17 8.43
CA ARG A 43 -2.59 1.70 8.03
C ARG A 43 -2.24 0.38 8.72
N LEU A 44 -2.46 0.28 10.03
CA LEU A 44 -2.27 -0.97 10.78
C LEU A 44 -3.15 -2.10 10.22
N ALA A 45 -4.44 -1.82 9.97
CA ALA A 45 -5.34 -2.80 9.36
C ALA A 45 -4.87 -3.22 7.96
N GLY A 46 -4.36 -2.28 7.16
CA GLY A 46 -3.78 -2.55 5.85
C GLY A 46 -2.54 -3.44 5.93
N GLN A 47 -1.64 -3.17 6.88
CA GLN A 47 -0.46 -4.00 7.16
C GLN A 47 -0.83 -5.41 7.65
N ILE A 48 -1.85 -5.52 8.51
CA ILE A 48 -2.38 -6.81 8.98
C ILE A 48 -2.98 -7.59 7.82
N LEU A 49 -3.80 -6.95 6.97
CA LEU A 49 -4.37 -7.59 5.78
C LEU A 49 -3.28 -8.07 4.83
N LEU A 50 -2.25 -7.26 4.63
CA LEU A 50 -1.09 -7.63 3.83
C LEU A 50 -0.33 -8.83 4.42
N ALA A 51 -0.08 -8.84 5.73
CA ALA A 51 0.55 -9.98 6.39
C ALA A 51 -0.30 -11.25 6.26
N ALA A 52 -1.62 -11.13 6.46
CA ALA A 52 -2.56 -12.22 6.27
C ALA A 52 -2.55 -12.74 4.82
N PHE A 53 -2.42 -11.85 3.84
CA PHE A 53 -2.28 -12.23 2.44
C PHE A 53 -1.01 -13.05 2.18
N ILE A 54 0.14 -12.59 2.68
CA ILE A 54 1.42 -13.31 2.54
C ILE A 54 1.33 -14.69 3.21
N ILE A 55 0.74 -14.76 4.40
CA ILE A 55 0.51 -16.03 5.11
C ILE A 55 -0.41 -16.95 4.31
N ALA A 56 -1.51 -16.44 3.75
CA ALA A 56 -2.43 -17.23 2.94
C ALA A 56 -1.74 -17.79 1.68
N VAL A 57 -0.94 -16.98 0.98
CA VAL A 57 -0.14 -17.44 -0.17
C VAL A 57 0.83 -18.55 0.26
N ALA A 58 1.52 -18.37 1.39
CA ALA A 58 2.44 -19.37 1.93
C ALA A 58 1.74 -20.69 2.29
N LEU A 59 0.57 -20.61 2.92
CA LEU A 59 -0.25 -21.78 3.28
C LEU A 59 -0.78 -22.51 2.06
N VAL A 60 -1.25 -21.78 1.03
CA VAL A 60 -1.70 -22.39 -0.23
C VAL A 60 -0.54 -23.13 -0.89
N TYR A 61 0.63 -22.51 -0.96
CA TYR A 61 1.82 -23.10 -1.57
C TYR A 61 2.30 -24.36 -0.82
N THR A 62 2.52 -24.26 0.49
CA THR A 62 2.97 -25.39 1.33
C THR A 62 1.94 -26.51 1.42
N GLY A 63 0.64 -26.18 1.51
CA GLY A 63 -0.45 -27.14 1.56
C GLY A 63 -0.51 -27.99 0.29
N THR A 64 -0.40 -27.38 -0.89
CA THR A 64 -0.38 -28.15 -2.16
C THR A 64 0.83 -29.07 -2.27
N ARG A 65 1.99 -28.66 -1.76
CA ARG A 65 3.22 -29.48 -1.77
C ARG A 65 3.07 -30.74 -0.91
N THR A 66 2.52 -30.61 0.30
CA THR A 66 2.33 -31.77 1.20
C THR A 66 1.29 -32.76 0.67
N ALA A 67 0.29 -32.28 -0.07
CA ALA A 67 -0.72 -33.11 -0.71
C ALA A 67 -0.15 -33.92 -1.89
N GLU A 68 0.70 -33.31 -2.73
CA GLU A 68 1.36 -34.00 -3.86
C GLU A 68 2.31 -35.12 -3.38
N VAL A 69 2.99 -34.94 -2.25
CA VAL A 69 3.89 -35.97 -1.68
C VAL A 69 3.10 -37.15 -1.08
N ARG A 70 1.91 -36.91 -0.51
CA ARG A 70 1.10 -37.96 0.14
C ARG A 70 0.20 -38.74 -0.81
N VAL A 71 -0.28 -38.12 -1.88
CA VAL A 71 -1.26 -38.71 -2.79
C VAL A 71 -0.65 -38.67 -4.19
N GLY A 72 0.07 -39.74 -4.54
CA GLY A 72 0.80 -39.89 -5.79
C GLY A 72 -0.07 -39.90 -7.05
N GLY A 73 -0.73 -38.80 -7.38
CA GLY A 73 -1.26 -38.56 -8.73
C GLY A 73 -2.71 -38.08 -8.88
N SER A 74 -3.17 -37.09 -8.12
CA SER A 74 -4.42 -36.40 -8.51
C SER A 74 -4.24 -34.90 -8.65
N GLY A 75 -4.21 -34.44 -9.91
CA GLY A 75 -4.16 -33.03 -10.30
C GLY A 75 -5.40 -32.20 -9.94
N SER A 76 -6.42 -32.78 -9.30
CA SER A 76 -7.64 -32.07 -8.87
C SER A 76 -7.43 -31.00 -7.80
N TYR A 77 -6.34 -31.08 -7.02
CA TYR A 77 -6.07 -30.10 -5.95
C TYR A 77 -5.50 -28.77 -6.47
N ARG A 78 -4.87 -28.79 -7.64
CA ARG A 78 -4.22 -27.62 -8.26
C ARG A 78 -5.19 -26.55 -8.78
N PRO A 79 -6.32 -26.86 -9.42
CA PRO A 79 -7.31 -25.83 -9.77
C PRO A 79 -8.02 -25.28 -8.52
N TRP A 80 -8.26 -26.12 -7.51
CA TRP A 80 -8.92 -25.67 -6.27
C TRP A 80 -8.06 -24.66 -5.49
N SER A 81 -6.76 -24.90 -5.36
CA SER A 81 -5.84 -23.98 -4.69
C SER A 81 -5.77 -22.61 -5.39
N LEU A 82 -5.79 -22.59 -6.73
CA LEU A 82 -5.85 -21.35 -7.51
C LEU A 82 -7.17 -20.60 -7.30
N LEU A 83 -8.30 -21.32 -7.22
CA LEU A 83 -9.59 -20.72 -6.90
C LEU A 83 -9.60 -20.13 -5.49
N VAL A 84 -9.08 -20.85 -4.49
CA VAL A 84 -8.94 -20.36 -3.12
C VAL A 84 -8.07 -19.11 -3.07
N LEU A 85 -6.91 -19.12 -3.73
CA LEU A 85 -6.04 -17.94 -3.77
C LEU A 85 -6.73 -16.75 -4.45
N THR A 86 -7.45 -16.99 -5.55
CA THR A 86 -8.21 -15.95 -6.26
C THR A 86 -9.30 -15.37 -5.34
N ALA A 87 -10.02 -16.23 -4.62
CA ALA A 87 -11.02 -15.81 -3.65
C ALA A 87 -10.41 -14.98 -2.51
N VAL A 88 -9.23 -15.38 -2.00
CA VAL A 88 -8.48 -14.62 -0.99
C VAL A 88 -8.07 -13.23 -1.52
N VAL A 89 -7.56 -13.15 -2.75
CA VAL A 89 -7.23 -11.87 -3.39
C VAL A 89 -8.48 -10.98 -3.51
N VAL A 90 -9.60 -11.54 -3.97
CA VAL A 90 -10.86 -10.79 -4.09
C VAL A 90 -11.33 -10.30 -2.72
N ALA A 91 -11.31 -11.16 -1.70
CA ALA A 91 -11.67 -10.80 -0.33
C ALA A 91 -10.77 -9.69 0.23
N LEU A 92 -9.46 -9.74 -0.05
CA LEU A 92 -8.50 -8.72 0.34
C LEU A 92 -8.86 -7.37 -0.29
N VAL A 93 -9.07 -7.34 -1.60
CA VAL A 93 -9.43 -6.12 -2.34
C VAL A 93 -10.76 -5.55 -1.81
N LEU A 94 -11.74 -6.40 -1.53
CA LEU A 94 -13.01 -5.98 -0.92
C LEU A 94 -12.83 -5.43 0.50
N ALA A 95 -12.02 -6.08 1.33
CA ALA A 95 -11.73 -5.61 2.69
C ALA A 95 -11.06 -4.22 2.67
N GLN A 96 -10.09 -4.02 1.77
CA GLN A 96 -9.45 -2.73 1.54
C GLN A 96 -10.47 -1.67 1.10
N ALA A 97 -11.33 -1.99 0.12
CA ALA A 97 -12.37 -1.07 -0.35
C ALA A 97 -13.40 -0.71 0.75
N LEU A 98 -13.68 -1.64 1.67
CA LEU A 98 -14.55 -1.39 2.82
C LEU A 98 -13.89 -0.49 3.87
N LEU A 99 -12.60 -0.70 4.16
CA LEU A 99 -11.83 0.19 5.05
C LEU A 99 -11.83 1.62 4.50
N ASP A 100 -11.55 1.77 3.20
CA ASP A 100 -11.61 3.05 2.50
C ASP A 100 -12.98 3.70 2.59
N ARG A 101 -14.05 2.91 2.43
CA ARG A 101 -15.42 3.40 2.55
C ARG A 101 -15.73 3.88 3.98
N ARG A 102 -15.21 3.20 5.00
CA ARG A 102 -15.38 3.60 6.41
C ARG A 102 -14.66 4.91 6.70
N VAL A 103 -13.43 5.09 6.22
CA VAL A 103 -12.70 6.36 6.34
C VAL A 103 -13.50 7.49 5.71
N ARG A 104 -14.03 7.29 4.50
CA ARG A 104 -14.90 8.27 3.82
C ARG A 104 -16.15 8.62 4.62
N GLN A 105 -16.78 7.65 5.27
CA GLN A 105 -17.95 7.92 6.09
C GLN A 105 -17.60 8.79 7.29
N VAL A 106 -16.50 8.48 7.99
CA VAL A 106 -16.02 9.27 9.12
C VAL A 106 -15.63 10.68 8.69
N ASP A 107 -14.90 10.82 7.59
CA ASP A 107 -14.50 12.13 7.06
C ASP A 107 -15.71 12.97 6.62
N ARG A 108 -16.73 12.36 6.03
CA ARG A 108 -17.98 13.05 5.66
C ARG A 108 -18.76 13.51 6.89
N LEU A 109 -18.82 12.69 7.93
CA LEU A 109 -19.47 13.05 9.19
C LEU A 109 -18.73 14.21 9.87
N ALA A 110 -17.40 14.13 9.95
CA ALA A 110 -16.57 15.20 10.49
C ALA A 110 -16.67 16.50 9.65
N GLY A 111 -16.78 16.39 8.33
CA GLY A 111 -16.97 17.55 7.46
C GLY A 111 -18.37 18.17 7.56
N ALA A 112 -19.39 17.40 7.95
CA ALA A 112 -20.74 17.90 8.15
C ALA A 112 -20.88 18.76 9.42
N THR A 113 -20.03 18.54 10.41
CA THR A 113 -20.04 19.29 11.68
C THR A 113 -19.30 20.63 11.62
N LEU A 114 -18.66 20.97 10.50
CA LEU A 114 -17.86 22.19 10.37
C LEU A 114 -18.74 23.41 10.06
N PRO A 115 -18.73 24.46 10.90
CA PRO A 115 -19.60 25.64 10.75
C PRO A 115 -19.21 26.52 9.56
N ARG A 116 -17.97 26.41 9.05
CA ARG A 116 -17.47 27.21 7.92
C ARG A 116 -16.69 26.33 6.95
N ARG A 117 -17.23 26.14 5.74
CA ARG A 117 -16.56 25.36 4.67
C ARG A 117 -15.63 26.27 3.87
N ALA A 118 -14.39 26.41 4.29
CA ALA A 118 -13.33 26.96 3.45
C ALA A 118 -12.87 25.90 2.42
N ALA A 119 -13.81 25.37 1.63
CA ALA A 119 -13.53 24.34 0.64
C ALA A 119 -12.84 24.95 -0.58
N HIS A 120 -11.52 25.03 -0.55
CA HIS A 120 -10.73 25.24 -1.77
C HIS A 120 -10.33 23.85 -2.28
N PRO A 121 -11.02 23.29 -3.29
CA PRO A 121 -10.69 21.97 -3.81
C PRO A 121 -9.35 22.03 -4.56
N VAL A 122 -8.25 21.88 -3.84
CA VAL A 122 -6.94 21.70 -4.45
C VAL A 122 -6.84 20.26 -4.92
N ARG A 123 -7.13 20.03 -6.20
CA ARG A 123 -6.83 18.76 -6.83
C ARG A 123 -5.31 18.65 -7.00
N LEU A 124 -4.65 18.07 -6.01
CA LEU A 124 -3.25 17.71 -6.12
C LEU A 124 -3.11 16.61 -7.18
N GLY A 125 -2.42 16.92 -8.28
CA GLY A 125 -2.13 15.94 -9.31
C GLY A 125 -1.18 14.85 -8.78
N TRP A 126 -1.29 13.63 -9.32
CA TRP A 126 -0.43 12.50 -8.93
C TRP A 126 1.08 12.81 -9.02
N ARG A 127 1.48 13.67 -9.96
CA ARG A 127 2.87 14.12 -10.11
C ARG A 127 3.36 14.89 -8.89
N THR A 128 2.49 15.68 -8.25
CA THR A 128 2.80 16.46 -7.05
C THR A 128 2.83 15.57 -5.81
N VAL A 129 1.89 14.63 -5.71
CA VAL A 129 1.75 13.78 -4.52
C VAL A 129 2.82 12.69 -4.48
N LEU A 130 2.96 11.94 -5.58
CA LEU A 130 3.85 10.78 -5.64
C LEU A 130 5.26 11.14 -6.13
N GLY A 131 5.34 12.11 -7.05
CA GLY A 131 6.55 12.38 -7.81
C GLY A 131 6.73 11.41 -8.98
N ARG A 132 7.24 11.93 -10.10
CA ARG A 132 7.61 11.11 -11.27
C ARG A 132 8.55 9.94 -10.95
N PRO A 133 9.64 10.09 -10.16
CA PRO A 133 10.59 8.99 -9.97
C PRO A 133 9.98 7.81 -9.21
N ARG A 134 9.15 8.05 -8.18
CA ARG A 134 8.47 6.97 -7.46
C ARG A 134 7.41 6.28 -8.30
N ALA A 135 6.64 7.04 -9.09
CA ALA A 135 5.65 6.46 -9.99
C ALA A 135 6.29 5.54 -11.03
N ALA A 136 7.38 6.02 -11.67
CA ALA A 136 8.14 5.24 -12.65
C ALA A 136 8.78 4.01 -12.00
N PHE A 137 9.36 4.16 -10.80
CA PHE A 137 9.94 3.05 -10.06
C PHE A 137 8.91 1.98 -9.71
N ALA A 138 7.76 2.36 -9.13
CA ALA A 138 6.69 1.42 -8.82
C ALA A 138 6.23 0.68 -10.08
N ALA A 139 5.96 1.40 -11.18
CA ALA A 139 5.56 0.80 -12.45
C ALA A 139 6.63 -0.18 -12.98
N ALA A 140 7.91 0.22 -12.95
CA ALA A 140 9.01 -0.62 -13.39
C ALA A 140 9.19 -1.87 -12.51
N THR A 141 9.03 -1.77 -11.19
CA THR A 141 9.11 -2.92 -10.29
C THR A 141 7.97 -3.91 -10.53
N PHE A 142 6.73 -3.43 -10.70
CA PHE A 142 5.61 -4.31 -11.03
C PHE A 142 5.77 -4.95 -12.41
N ALA A 143 6.18 -4.18 -13.42
CA ALA A 143 6.42 -4.69 -14.78
C ALA A 143 7.55 -5.72 -14.80
N GLY A 144 8.67 -5.43 -14.14
CA GLY A 144 9.80 -6.35 -14.02
C GLY A 144 9.43 -7.65 -13.33
N ALA A 145 8.70 -7.57 -12.21
CA ALA A 145 8.21 -8.75 -11.52
C ALA A 145 7.24 -9.58 -12.38
N MET A 146 6.41 -8.93 -13.19
CA MET A 146 5.48 -9.60 -14.11
C MET A 146 6.22 -10.29 -15.26
N VAL A 147 7.20 -9.62 -15.87
CA VAL A 147 8.05 -10.22 -16.93
C VAL A 147 8.79 -11.44 -16.40
N MET A 148 9.35 -11.35 -15.20
CA MET A 148 9.98 -12.50 -14.54
C MET A 148 8.93 -13.61 -14.34
N ALA A 149 7.80 -13.34 -13.69
CA ALA A 149 6.78 -14.36 -13.45
C ALA A 149 6.29 -15.04 -14.75
N ILE A 150 6.11 -14.28 -15.84
CA ILE A 150 5.76 -14.83 -17.17
C ILE A 150 6.90 -15.67 -17.74
N GLY A 151 8.15 -15.23 -17.64
CA GLY A 151 9.31 -16.01 -18.07
C GLY A 151 9.44 -17.35 -17.34
N ALA A 152 9.08 -17.39 -16.05
CA ALA A 152 9.07 -18.64 -15.29
C ALA A 152 8.00 -19.64 -15.79
N LEU A 153 6.94 -19.19 -16.49
CA LEU A 153 5.97 -20.09 -17.12
C LEU A 153 6.56 -20.88 -18.30
N THR A 154 7.63 -20.41 -18.93
CA THR A 154 8.27 -21.11 -20.05
C THR A 154 9.21 -22.21 -19.57
N ALA A 155 9.54 -22.28 -18.27
CA ALA A 155 10.34 -23.36 -17.70
C ALA A 155 9.68 -24.72 -17.96
N GLN A 156 10.46 -25.79 -18.14
CA GLN A 156 9.89 -27.13 -18.35
C GLN A 156 9.34 -27.76 -17.06
N ASP A 157 9.79 -27.28 -15.90
CA ASP A 157 9.37 -27.75 -14.59
C ASP A 157 7.94 -27.31 -14.25
N SER A 158 7.08 -28.30 -14.01
CA SER A 158 5.67 -28.11 -13.67
C SER A 158 5.46 -27.39 -12.33
N THR A 159 6.41 -27.52 -11.40
CA THR A 159 6.39 -26.85 -10.09
C THR A 159 6.74 -25.37 -10.23
N ALA A 160 7.77 -25.04 -11.02
CA ALA A 160 8.13 -23.65 -11.35
C ALA A 160 6.98 -22.91 -12.05
N ARG A 161 6.29 -23.57 -12.99
CA ARG A 161 5.08 -23.02 -13.63
C ARG A 161 3.96 -22.74 -12.63
N TYR A 162 3.77 -23.63 -11.64
CA TYR A 162 2.76 -23.42 -10.60
C TYR A 162 3.09 -22.22 -9.72
N ALA A 163 4.33 -22.13 -9.24
CA ALA A 163 4.81 -21.00 -8.45
C ALA A 163 4.67 -19.68 -9.21
N ALA A 164 4.98 -19.67 -10.51
CA ALA A 164 4.79 -18.54 -11.39
C ALA A 164 3.30 -18.10 -11.49
N LEU A 165 2.36 -19.04 -11.60
CA LEU A 165 0.92 -18.74 -11.59
C LEU A 165 0.47 -18.13 -10.26
N LEU A 166 0.89 -18.69 -9.12
CA LEU A 166 0.59 -18.13 -7.80
C LEU A 166 1.14 -16.71 -7.66
N LEU A 167 2.37 -16.49 -8.11
CA LEU A 167 3.03 -15.18 -8.11
C LEU A 167 2.27 -14.18 -8.98
N LEU A 168 1.82 -14.56 -10.18
CA LEU A 168 1.05 -13.70 -11.07
C LEU A 168 -0.29 -13.30 -10.46
N ILE A 169 -1.04 -14.25 -9.89
CA ILE A 169 -2.32 -13.97 -9.23
C ILE A 169 -2.11 -12.99 -8.07
N GLY A 170 -1.09 -13.24 -7.23
CA GLY A 170 -0.77 -12.36 -6.11
C GLY A 170 -0.33 -10.97 -6.56
N LEU A 171 0.54 -10.88 -7.58
CA LEU A 171 1.02 -9.62 -8.13
C LEU A 171 -0.13 -8.79 -8.72
N CYS A 172 -1.04 -9.42 -9.46
CA CYS A 172 -2.25 -8.77 -9.97
C CYS A 172 -3.14 -8.24 -8.84
N GLY A 173 -3.38 -9.05 -7.81
CA GLY A 173 -4.15 -8.64 -6.64
C GLY A 173 -3.58 -7.40 -5.94
N ILE A 174 -2.27 -7.40 -5.70
CA ILE A 174 -1.58 -6.27 -5.09
C ILE A 174 -1.61 -5.05 -6.01
N ALA A 175 -1.36 -5.21 -7.30
CA ALA A 175 -1.38 -4.11 -8.26
C ALA A 175 -2.75 -3.43 -8.28
N VAL A 176 -3.84 -4.21 -8.28
CA VAL A 176 -5.21 -3.68 -8.15
C VAL A 176 -5.40 -2.95 -6.82
N GLY A 177 -4.94 -3.54 -5.71
CA GLY A 177 -4.99 -2.89 -4.38
C GLY A 177 -4.28 -1.53 -4.36
N VAL A 178 -3.05 -1.47 -4.89
CA VAL A 178 -2.25 -0.24 -5.01
C VAL A 178 -2.96 0.80 -5.87
N VAL A 179 -3.53 0.41 -7.02
CA VAL A 179 -4.26 1.33 -7.90
C VAL A 179 -5.51 1.88 -7.21
N VAL A 180 -6.28 1.03 -6.51
CA VAL A 180 -7.47 1.45 -5.76
C VAL A 180 -7.09 2.42 -4.65
N GLN A 181 -6.07 2.10 -3.85
CA GLN A 181 -5.57 2.97 -2.78
C GLN A 181 -4.99 4.29 -3.32
N LEU A 182 -4.26 4.26 -4.42
CA LEU A 182 -3.71 5.47 -5.01
C LEU A 182 -4.82 6.35 -5.61
N ARG A 183 -5.78 5.74 -6.33
CA ARG A 183 -6.99 6.44 -6.79
C ARG A 183 -7.74 7.05 -5.61
N HIS A 184 -7.81 6.34 -4.48
CA HIS A 184 -8.38 6.86 -3.25
C HIS A 184 -7.64 8.13 -2.86
N VAL A 185 -6.35 8.07 -2.53
CA VAL A 185 -5.54 9.23 -2.11
C VAL A 185 -5.67 10.44 -3.05
N LEU A 186 -5.73 10.20 -4.37
CA LEU A 186 -5.83 11.26 -5.38
C LEU A 186 -7.22 11.88 -5.54
N THR A 187 -8.29 11.16 -5.21
CA THR A 187 -9.67 11.63 -5.45
C THR A 187 -10.35 12.26 -4.23
N HIS A 188 -9.72 12.24 -3.05
CA HIS A 188 -10.33 12.83 -1.85
C HIS A 188 -10.46 14.34 -1.98
N PRO A 189 -11.66 14.93 -1.80
CA PRO A 189 -11.78 16.37 -1.64
C PRO A 189 -11.05 16.80 -0.36
N VAL A 190 -10.31 17.90 -0.42
CA VAL A 190 -9.64 18.47 0.75
C VAL A 190 -10.68 19.22 1.58
N VAL A 191 -10.84 18.85 2.84
CA VAL A 191 -11.70 19.53 3.80
C VAL A 191 -10.83 20.01 4.94
N ALA A 192 -10.51 21.30 4.96
CA ALA A 192 -9.72 21.95 5.99
C ALA A 192 -10.48 23.15 6.55
N ASP A 193 -10.41 23.34 7.88
CA ASP A 193 -10.99 24.50 8.57
C ASP A 193 -10.10 25.74 8.42
N ASP A 194 -8.78 25.54 8.39
CA ASP A 194 -7.77 26.58 8.29
C ASP A 194 -6.64 26.18 7.32
N GLU A 195 -5.83 27.16 6.92
CA GLU A 195 -4.71 26.97 5.99
C GLU A 195 -3.63 26.01 6.55
N VAL A 196 -3.56 25.90 7.87
CA VAL A 196 -2.65 24.99 8.55
C VAL A 196 -3.14 23.54 8.48
N SER A 197 -4.43 23.29 8.70
CA SER A 197 -5.04 21.97 8.45
C SER A 197 -4.97 21.59 6.96
N LEU A 198 -5.02 22.57 6.05
CA LEU A 198 -4.80 22.34 4.63
C LEU A 198 -3.39 21.80 4.39
N THR A 199 -2.37 22.47 4.95
CA THR A 199 -0.97 22.05 4.83
C THR A 199 -0.77 20.66 5.43
N ALA A 200 -1.33 20.38 6.60
CA ALA A 200 -1.28 19.06 7.23
C ALA A 200 -1.94 17.98 6.37
N ASP A 201 -3.10 18.23 5.76
CA ASP A 201 -3.75 17.26 4.86
C ASP A 201 -2.93 16.98 3.61
N VAL A 202 -2.28 18.00 3.04
CA VAL A 202 -1.36 17.82 1.90
C VAL A 202 -0.18 16.93 2.29
N ILE A 203 0.45 17.19 3.45
CA ILE A 203 1.55 16.37 3.97
C ILE A 203 1.10 14.92 4.11
N MET A 204 -0.03 14.68 4.81
CA MET A 204 -0.51 13.32 5.04
C MET A 204 -0.82 12.57 3.73
N ARG A 205 -1.37 13.24 2.70
CA ARG A 205 -1.62 12.61 1.39
C ARG A 205 -0.33 12.26 0.65
N VAL A 206 0.66 13.14 0.71
CA VAL A 206 1.98 12.89 0.12
C VAL A 206 2.60 11.66 0.78
N GLU A 207 2.52 11.56 2.11
CA GLU A 207 2.96 10.37 2.84
C GLU A 207 2.18 9.12 2.45
N ASP A 208 0.85 9.16 2.48
CA ASP A 208 -0.01 8.03 2.14
C ASP A 208 0.29 7.50 0.71
N ALA A 209 0.42 8.38 -0.27
CA ALA A 209 0.75 7.96 -1.64
C ALA A 209 2.16 7.35 -1.74
N ARG A 210 3.14 7.91 -1.03
CA ARG A 210 4.51 7.40 -1.03
C ARG A 210 4.60 6.04 -0.35
N GLU A 211 3.87 5.85 0.75
CA GLU A 211 3.79 4.58 1.46
C GLU A 211 3.15 3.50 0.56
N VAL A 212 2.00 3.80 -0.05
CA VAL A 212 1.29 2.89 -0.96
C VAL A 212 2.12 2.49 -2.19
N ALA A 213 2.96 3.40 -2.69
CA ALA A 213 3.84 3.11 -3.83
C ALA A 213 5.11 2.34 -3.48
N THR A 214 5.34 2.00 -2.21
CA THR A 214 6.50 1.22 -1.80
C THR A 214 6.27 -0.24 -2.19
N PRO A 215 7.08 -0.84 -3.09
CA PRO A 215 6.81 -2.17 -3.62
C PRO A 215 7.27 -3.30 -2.66
N THR A 216 7.10 -3.11 -1.36
CA THR A 216 7.54 -4.05 -0.31
C THR A 216 6.99 -5.47 -0.55
N VAL A 217 5.75 -5.55 -1.00
CA VAL A 217 5.07 -6.84 -1.23
C VAL A 217 5.63 -7.58 -2.45
N VAL A 218 6.03 -6.83 -3.48
CA VAL A 218 6.65 -7.39 -4.68
C VAL A 218 7.98 -8.05 -4.34
N TRP A 219 8.69 -7.52 -3.34
CA TRP A 219 9.94 -8.10 -2.84
C TRP A 219 9.72 -9.35 -1.96
N SER A 220 8.60 -9.44 -1.24
CA SER A 220 8.35 -10.57 -0.32
C SER A 220 7.72 -11.79 -0.99
N LEU A 221 6.92 -11.59 -2.04
CA LEU A 221 6.19 -12.70 -2.69
C LEU A 221 7.09 -13.79 -3.32
N PRO A 222 8.20 -13.45 -4.01
CA PRO A 222 9.07 -14.47 -4.60
C PRO A 222 9.74 -15.35 -3.55
N VAL A 223 10.05 -14.81 -2.37
CA VAL A 223 10.68 -15.52 -1.23
C VAL A 223 9.84 -16.72 -0.79
N VAL A 224 8.52 -16.61 -0.87
CA VAL A 224 7.58 -17.62 -0.40
C VAL A 224 7.33 -18.72 -1.44
N SER A 225 7.55 -18.46 -2.72
CA SER A 225 7.08 -19.33 -3.82
C SER A 225 8.15 -19.78 -4.82
N VAL A 226 9.15 -18.96 -5.13
CA VAL A 226 10.09 -19.19 -6.24
C VAL A 226 11.44 -19.74 -5.75
N PHE A 227 11.92 -19.28 -4.59
CA PHE A 227 13.26 -19.63 -4.10
C PHE A 227 13.45 -21.10 -3.75
N GLU A 228 12.37 -21.83 -3.45
CA GLU A 228 12.42 -23.24 -3.04
C GLU A 228 12.43 -24.22 -4.24
N THR A 229 12.04 -23.78 -5.44
CA THR A 229 11.87 -24.67 -6.62
C THR A 229 12.92 -24.44 -7.70
N ALA A 230 13.43 -23.21 -7.85
CA ALA A 230 14.37 -22.87 -8.91
C ALA A 230 15.84 -22.76 -8.43
N LEU A 231 16.49 -23.89 -8.10
CA LEU A 231 17.95 -23.88 -7.90
C LEU A 231 18.66 -23.55 -9.23
N GLY A 232 19.12 -22.31 -9.39
CA GLY A 232 19.84 -21.87 -10.58
C GLY A 232 19.88 -20.35 -10.81
N TRP A 233 20.23 -19.94 -12.03
CA TRP A 233 20.34 -18.54 -12.47
C TRP A 233 19.07 -17.70 -12.25
N TRP A 234 17.91 -18.33 -12.16
CA TRP A 234 16.62 -17.66 -11.96
C TRP A 234 16.48 -17.03 -10.56
N ASN A 235 16.92 -17.74 -9.51
CA ASN A 235 16.99 -17.19 -8.16
C ASN A 235 18.00 -16.04 -8.08
N VAL A 236 19.13 -16.16 -8.78
CA VAL A 236 20.14 -15.09 -8.88
C VAL A 236 19.56 -13.85 -9.54
N ALA A 237 18.81 -14.01 -10.64
CA ALA A 237 18.14 -12.90 -11.32
C ALA A 237 17.09 -12.23 -10.42
N TRP A 238 16.32 -12.99 -9.65
CA TRP A 238 15.37 -12.45 -8.67
C TRP A 238 16.06 -11.71 -7.52
N LEU A 239 17.15 -12.24 -6.97
CA LEU A 239 17.93 -11.56 -5.94
C LEU A 239 18.51 -10.25 -6.47
N ALA A 240 19.12 -10.29 -7.66
CA ALA A 240 19.65 -9.09 -8.30
C ALA A 240 18.56 -8.04 -8.53
N PHE A 241 17.37 -8.47 -8.98
CA PHE A 241 16.21 -7.60 -9.15
C PHE A 241 15.76 -6.95 -7.82
N ILE A 242 15.67 -7.73 -6.73
CA ILE A 242 15.31 -7.21 -5.41
C ILE A 242 16.37 -6.23 -4.90
N VAL A 243 17.65 -6.60 -4.93
CA VAL A 243 18.76 -5.75 -4.47
C VAL A 243 18.81 -4.43 -5.25
N LEU A 244 18.74 -4.50 -6.58
CA LEU A 244 18.75 -3.30 -7.42
C LEU A 244 17.51 -2.42 -7.17
N SER A 245 16.35 -3.04 -6.93
CA SER A 245 15.13 -2.32 -6.57
C SER A 245 15.27 -1.61 -5.21
N VAL A 246 15.82 -2.28 -4.20
CA VAL A 246 16.06 -1.69 -2.87
C VAL A 246 17.03 -0.53 -2.95
N ILE A 247 18.15 -0.68 -3.67
CA ILE A 247 19.13 0.40 -3.88
C ILE A 247 18.46 1.59 -4.59
N THR A 248 17.71 1.33 -5.67
CA THR A 248 17.01 2.37 -6.43
C THR A 248 15.98 3.08 -5.55
N PHE A 249 15.23 2.34 -4.74
CA PHE A 249 14.26 2.91 -3.80
C PHE A 249 14.94 3.78 -2.72
N ALA A 250 16.08 3.34 -2.18
CA ALA A 250 16.86 4.10 -1.22
C ALA A 250 17.38 5.41 -1.85
N LEU A 251 17.90 5.36 -3.08
CA LEU A 251 18.34 6.54 -3.82
C LEU A 251 17.20 7.52 -4.11
N ILE A 252 16.04 7.01 -4.53
CA ILE A 252 14.85 7.84 -4.74
C ILE A 252 14.43 8.48 -3.42
N THR A 253 14.42 7.73 -2.32
CA THR A 253 14.01 8.23 -1.01
C THR A 253 14.96 9.32 -0.51
N ALA A 254 16.27 9.10 -0.61
CA ALA A 254 17.29 10.08 -0.23
C ALA A 254 17.26 11.36 -1.08
N ARG A 255 16.89 11.26 -2.36
CA ARG A 255 16.81 12.41 -3.28
C ARG A 255 15.45 13.12 -3.26
N THR A 256 14.40 12.51 -2.69
CA THR A 256 13.08 13.12 -2.69
C THR A 256 12.93 14.13 -1.56
N PRO A 257 12.41 15.35 -1.85
CA PRO A 257 12.17 16.34 -0.80
C PRO A 257 11.16 15.82 0.22
N GLN A 258 11.36 16.25 1.47
CA GLN A 258 10.51 15.94 2.60
C GLN A 258 9.06 16.38 2.31
N SER A 259 8.08 15.66 2.86
CA SER A 259 6.66 15.94 2.64
C SER A 259 6.28 17.38 3.02
N GLY A 260 6.93 17.95 4.04
CA GLY A 260 6.74 19.33 4.48
C GLY A 260 7.18 20.39 3.45
N THR A 261 8.30 20.19 2.75
CA THR A 261 8.75 21.12 1.70
C THR A 261 7.85 21.07 0.48
N VAL A 262 7.35 19.88 0.11
CA VAL A 262 6.37 19.73 -0.98
C VAL A 262 5.05 20.42 -0.64
N ALA A 263 4.57 20.27 0.60
CA ALA A 263 3.35 20.91 1.05
C ALA A 263 3.47 22.44 1.05
N ARG A 264 4.58 23.01 1.56
CA ARG A 264 4.82 24.46 1.53
C ARG A 264 4.90 25.03 0.11
N HIS A 265 5.49 24.32 -0.84
CA HIS A 265 5.47 24.75 -2.24
C HIS A 265 4.08 24.64 -2.86
N ALA A 266 3.29 23.63 -2.50
CA ALA A 266 1.92 23.50 -3.01
C ALA A 266 0.96 24.55 -2.43
N THR A 267 1.19 25.01 -1.19
CA THR A 267 0.37 26.04 -0.54
C THR A 267 0.87 27.46 -0.84
N GLY A 268 2.18 27.69 -0.88
CA GLY A 268 2.80 29.00 -1.12
C GLY A 268 3.03 29.38 -2.59
N ALA A 269 2.81 28.48 -3.56
CA ALA A 269 2.75 28.84 -4.99
C ALA A 269 1.39 29.45 -5.40
N ARG A 270 0.66 30.01 -4.43
CA ARG A 270 -0.61 30.72 -4.57
C ARG A 270 -0.47 32.09 -3.96
#